data_AF-A0A7C9BQ52-F1
#
_entry.id   AF-A0A7C9BQ52-F1
#
_cell.length_a   1.000
_cell.length_b   1.000
_cell.length_c   1.000
_cell.angle_alpha   90.00
_cell.angle_beta   90.00
_cell.angle_gamma   90.00
#
_symmetry.space_group_name_H-M   'P 1'
#
loop_
_entity.id
_entity.type
_entity.pdbx_description
1 polymer ?
#
loop_
_entity_poly.entity_id
_entity_poly.type
_entity_poly.pdbx_seq_one_letter_code
_entity_poly.pdbx_strand_id
1 'polypeptide(L)'
;ALVMPDTSPRGAGVPGETDAWDFGVGAGFYVDATEAPWSTHYRMESYVTGELREVVAAELPIDAARLGIFGHSMGGHGALTLALRHPGLYRSVSAFAPIAAPMRCPWGEKAFSGYLGDDRDAWKAHDASELVARADAPKFADGILVDQGLADQFLANQLNPDVFEAACAKAGQPLTLRRHPGYDHGYYFISTFIADHIAHHARVLVR
;
A
#
# COMPACT_ATOMS: atom_id res chain seq x y z
N ALA A 1 -5.78 -16.36 -8.70
CA ALA A 1 -6.34 -16.37 -7.33
C ALA A 1 -6.40 -14.94 -6.79
N LEU A 2 -7.24 -14.67 -5.80
CA LEU A 2 -7.16 -13.46 -4.98
C LEU A 2 -6.73 -13.88 -3.58
N VAL A 3 -5.68 -13.26 -3.05
CA VAL A 3 -5.14 -13.53 -1.70
C VAL A 3 -5.33 -12.27 -0.87
N MET A 4 -6.00 -12.40 0.27
CA MET A 4 -6.39 -11.29 1.13
C MET A 4 -5.83 -11.54 2.54
N PRO A 5 -4.58 -11.13 2.81
CA PRO A 5 -3.96 -11.35 4.12
C PRO A 5 -4.55 -10.43 5.20
N ASP A 6 -4.22 -10.74 6.45
CA ASP A 6 -4.47 -9.86 7.57
C ASP A 6 -3.58 -8.59 7.51
N THR A 7 -3.84 -7.60 8.35
CA THR A 7 -3.23 -6.25 8.29
C THR A 7 -2.15 -5.99 9.35
N SER A 8 -1.95 -6.92 10.28
CA SER A 8 -0.92 -6.89 11.32
C SER A 8 -0.70 -8.31 11.87
N PRO A 9 0.37 -8.56 12.64
CA PRO A 9 0.40 -9.72 13.52
C PRO A 9 -0.81 -9.72 14.47
N ARG A 10 -1.17 -10.91 14.95
CA ARG A 10 -2.24 -11.14 15.94
C ARG A 10 -1.69 -11.91 17.13
N GLY A 11 -2.09 -11.52 18.34
CA GLY A 11 -1.62 -12.17 19.57
C GLY A 11 -0.13 -12.02 19.81
N ALA A 12 0.48 -10.91 19.37
CA ALA A 12 1.90 -10.64 19.58
C ALA A 12 2.20 -10.25 21.04
N GLY A 13 1.20 -9.76 21.79
CA GLY A 13 1.34 -9.45 23.21
C GLY A 13 2.21 -8.23 23.47
N VAL A 14 2.34 -7.35 22.46
CA VAL A 14 3.13 -6.13 22.57
C VAL A 14 2.37 -5.10 23.43
N PRO A 15 2.99 -4.49 24.45
CA PRO A 15 2.34 -3.45 25.25
C PRO A 15 1.80 -2.31 24.38
N GLY A 16 0.51 -1.99 24.56
CA GLY A 16 -0.17 -0.93 23.83
C GLY A 16 -0.65 -1.29 22.42
N GLU A 17 -0.50 -2.54 21.98
CA GLU A 17 -0.87 -2.96 20.62
C GLU A 17 -2.37 -2.83 20.30
N THR A 18 -3.22 -2.69 21.30
CA THR A 18 -4.68 -2.53 21.15
C THR A 18 -5.21 -1.17 21.64
N ASP A 19 -4.34 -0.24 22.03
CA ASP A 19 -4.75 1.01 22.66
C ASP A 19 -5.37 2.01 21.67
N ALA A 20 -5.02 1.89 20.38
CA ALA A 20 -5.51 2.75 19.32
C ALA A 20 -5.87 1.94 18.08
N TRP A 21 -6.83 2.42 17.30
CA TRP A 21 -7.28 1.75 16.08
C TRP A 21 -6.37 2.01 14.86
N ASP A 22 -5.58 3.08 14.92
CA ASP A 22 -4.67 3.57 13.88
C ASP A 22 -3.20 3.21 14.14
N PHE A 23 -2.92 2.37 15.14
CA PHE A 23 -1.58 1.89 15.48
C PHE A 23 -1.65 0.53 16.19
N GLY A 24 -0.69 -0.35 15.95
CA GLY A 24 -0.69 -1.71 16.49
C GLY A 24 -1.61 -2.67 15.71
N VAL A 25 -2.41 -3.46 16.44
CA VAL A 25 -3.31 -4.49 15.94
C VAL A 25 -4.30 -3.89 14.94
N GLY A 26 -4.23 -4.34 13.69
CA GLY A 26 -5.05 -3.84 12.58
C GLY A 26 -4.36 -2.77 11.74
N ALA A 27 -3.23 -2.24 12.20
CA ALA A 27 -2.55 -1.07 11.65
C ALA A 27 -1.03 -1.31 11.51
N GLY A 28 -0.63 -2.42 10.87
CA GLY A 28 0.78 -2.78 10.68
C GLY A 28 1.51 -1.94 9.62
N PHE A 29 0.81 -1.07 8.88
CA PHE A 29 1.34 -0.14 7.88
C PHE A 29 2.21 -0.75 6.77
N TYR A 30 2.25 -2.08 6.64
CA TYR A 30 3.05 -2.79 5.63
C TYR A 30 4.54 -2.41 5.66
N VAL A 31 5.07 -2.19 6.87
CA VAL A 31 6.50 -1.97 7.12
C VAL A 31 7.08 -3.13 7.92
N ASP A 32 8.41 -3.23 7.90
CA ASP A 32 9.16 -3.96 8.91
C ASP A 32 9.63 -2.97 9.98
N ALA A 33 9.01 -3.04 11.16
CA ALA A 33 9.35 -2.16 12.28
C ALA A 33 10.80 -2.36 12.74
N THR A 34 11.49 -1.27 13.05
CA THR A 34 12.85 -1.26 13.62
C THR A 34 12.84 -0.97 15.11
N GLU A 35 11.86 -0.22 15.59
CA GLU A 35 11.75 0.18 17.00
C GLU A 35 11.21 -0.95 17.87
N ALA A 36 11.84 -1.16 19.02
CA ALA A 36 11.31 -2.02 20.06
C ALA A 36 10.10 -1.34 20.74
N PRO A 37 9.07 -2.08 21.18
CA PRO A 37 8.94 -3.55 21.12
C PRO A 37 8.43 -4.13 19.78
N TRP A 38 8.04 -3.27 18.83
CA TRP A 38 7.33 -3.65 17.61
C TRP A 38 8.13 -4.52 16.64
N SER A 39 9.44 -4.29 16.56
CA SER A 39 10.36 -4.96 15.62
C SER A 39 10.40 -6.49 15.71
N THR A 40 9.91 -7.07 16.81
CA THR A 40 9.81 -8.53 16.98
C THR A 40 8.73 -9.15 16.08
N HIS A 41 7.58 -8.48 15.94
CA HIS A 41 6.38 -9.08 15.33
C HIS A 41 5.80 -8.27 14.16
N TYR A 42 6.01 -6.95 14.14
CA TYR A 42 5.43 -6.05 13.13
C TYR A 42 6.31 -6.02 11.89
N ARG A 43 6.29 -7.13 11.15
CA ARG A 43 7.11 -7.38 9.95
C ARG A 43 6.25 -7.63 8.73
N MET A 44 5.30 -6.73 8.49
CA MET A 44 4.26 -6.91 7.48
C MET A 44 4.79 -6.81 6.06
N GLU A 45 5.88 -6.06 5.85
CA GLU A 45 6.57 -6.04 4.56
C GLU A 45 7.18 -7.42 4.25
N SER A 46 7.99 -7.96 5.17
CA SER A 46 8.60 -9.28 5.02
C SER A 46 7.54 -10.38 4.87
N TYR A 47 6.47 -10.30 5.65
CA TYR A 47 5.36 -11.25 5.57
C TYR A 47 4.70 -11.25 4.19
N VAL A 48 4.29 -10.07 3.68
CA VAL A 48 3.56 -9.98 2.40
C VAL A 48 4.45 -10.29 1.20
N THR A 49 5.69 -9.79 1.20
CA THR A 49 6.59 -9.91 0.04
C THR A 49 7.38 -11.22 -0.01
N GLY A 50 7.58 -11.86 1.14
CA GLY A 50 8.32 -13.11 1.29
C GLY A 50 7.42 -14.27 1.70
N GLU A 51 7.19 -14.42 3.01
CA GLU A 51 6.58 -15.61 3.62
C GLU A 51 5.23 -15.99 3.00
N LEU A 52 4.29 -15.05 2.95
CA LEU A 52 2.95 -15.29 2.40
C LEU A 52 3.02 -15.72 0.95
N ARG A 53 3.84 -15.04 0.15
CA ARG A 53 4.00 -15.35 -1.27
C ARG A 53 4.56 -16.75 -1.47
N GLU A 54 5.56 -17.14 -0.68
CA GLU A 54 6.19 -18.45 -0.75
C GLU A 54 5.20 -19.56 -0.38
N VAL A 55 4.44 -19.38 0.71
CA VAL A 55 3.39 -20.34 1.12
C VAL A 55 2.31 -20.45 0.05
N VAL A 56 1.79 -19.33 -0.46
CA VAL A 56 0.74 -19.34 -1.48
C VAL A 56 1.23 -20.01 -2.77
N ALA A 57 2.48 -19.76 -3.18
CA ALA A 57 3.05 -20.37 -4.38
C ALA A 57 3.28 -21.89 -4.22
N ALA A 58 3.56 -22.36 -3.01
CA ALA A 58 3.71 -23.79 -2.72
C ALA A 58 2.36 -24.52 -2.66
N GLU A 59 1.32 -23.88 -2.09
CA GLU A 59 0.07 -24.54 -1.73
C GLU A 59 -1.07 -24.37 -2.77
N LEU A 60 -1.01 -23.32 -3.59
CA LEU A 60 -2.07 -23.00 -4.55
C LEU A 60 -1.59 -23.09 -6.00
N PRO A 61 -2.49 -23.40 -6.96
CA PRO A 61 -2.15 -23.45 -8.38
C PRO A 61 -2.02 -22.03 -8.97
N ILE A 62 -1.00 -21.29 -8.56
CA ILE A 62 -0.70 -19.93 -9.00
C ILE A 62 0.64 -19.86 -9.73
N ASP A 63 0.78 -18.87 -10.60
CA ASP A 63 2.05 -18.54 -11.22
C ASP A 63 2.74 -17.43 -10.42
N ALA A 64 3.74 -17.80 -9.63
CA ALA A 64 4.48 -16.87 -8.77
C ALA A 64 5.28 -15.80 -9.54
N ALA A 65 5.46 -15.95 -10.86
CA ALA A 65 6.10 -14.95 -11.70
C ALA A 65 5.12 -13.91 -12.25
N ARG A 66 3.81 -14.10 -12.08
CA ARG A 66 2.73 -13.24 -12.61
C ARG A 66 1.84 -12.73 -11.47
N LEU A 67 2.41 -11.87 -10.65
CA LEU A 67 1.72 -11.26 -9.51
C LEU A 67 1.37 -9.80 -9.78
N GLY A 68 0.18 -9.40 -9.32
CA GLY A 68 -0.22 -8.00 -9.18
C GLY A 68 -0.57 -7.73 -7.73
N ILE A 69 -0.51 -6.47 -7.32
CA ILE A 69 -0.85 -6.06 -5.95
C ILE A 69 -1.77 -4.85 -5.97
N PHE A 70 -2.75 -4.85 -5.08
CA PHE A 70 -3.63 -3.72 -4.84
C PHE A 70 -4.19 -3.76 -3.44
N GLY A 71 -4.71 -2.63 -2.98
CA GLY A 71 -5.32 -2.53 -1.66
C GLY A 71 -6.08 -1.24 -1.47
N HIS A 72 -6.65 -1.08 -0.27
CA HIS A 72 -7.48 0.04 0.13
C HIS A 72 -6.85 0.80 1.29
N SER A 73 -6.82 2.14 1.24
CA SER A 73 -6.34 2.98 2.36
C SER A 73 -4.90 2.65 2.78
N MET A 74 -4.67 2.20 4.01
CA MET A 74 -3.38 1.64 4.44
C MET A 74 -2.91 0.48 3.54
N GLY A 75 -3.82 -0.37 3.07
CA GLY A 75 -3.52 -1.41 2.07
C GLY A 75 -3.18 -0.85 0.70
N GLY A 76 -3.76 0.30 0.33
CA GLY A 76 -3.40 1.02 -0.90
C GLY A 76 -1.98 1.61 -0.80
N HIS A 77 -1.63 2.14 0.37
CA HIS A 77 -0.26 2.51 0.71
C HIS A 77 0.68 1.31 0.55
N GLY A 78 0.40 0.18 1.20
CA GLY A 78 1.22 -1.02 1.12
C GLY A 78 1.38 -1.51 -0.33
N ALA A 79 0.30 -1.52 -1.11
CA ALA A 79 0.37 -1.92 -2.51
C ALA A 79 1.33 -1.04 -3.33
N LEU A 80 1.24 0.29 -3.18
CA LEU A 80 2.10 1.23 -3.90
C LEU A 80 3.56 1.13 -3.46
N THR A 81 3.81 1.12 -2.14
CA THR A 81 5.18 1.12 -1.59
C THR A 81 5.88 -0.21 -1.86
N LEU A 82 5.24 -1.34 -1.61
CA LEU A 82 5.83 -2.66 -1.84
C LEU A 82 6.13 -2.88 -3.33
N ALA A 83 5.24 -2.42 -4.23
CA ALA A 83 5.47 -2.52 -5.67
C ALA A 83 6.67 -1.68 -6.16
N LEU A 84 6.87 -0.50 -5.58
CA LEU A 84 7.99 0.39 -5.93
C LEU A 84 9.32 -0.04 -5.32
N ARG A 85 9.31 -0.67 -4.14
CA ARG A 85 10.54 -1.10 -3.43
C ARG A 85 11.05 -2.47 -3.81
N HIS A 86 10.18 -3.32 -4.33
CA HIS A 86 10.51 -4.70 -4.69
C HIS A 86 10.38 -4.89 -6.20
N PRO A 87 11.25 -4.25 -7.00
CA PRO A 87 11.18 -4.31 -8.45
C PRO A 87 11.26 -5.76 -8.93
N GLY A 88 10.38 -6.11 -9.85
CA GLY A 88 10.28 -7.47 -10.41
C GLY A 88 9.33 -8.41 -9.66
N LEU A 89 8.88 -8.07 -8.45
CA LEU A 89 7.91 -8.92 -7.75
C LEU A 89 6.49 -8.77 -8.28
N TYR A 90 6.09 -7.55 -8.63
CA TYR A 90 4.74 -7.25 -9.10
C TYR A 90 4.79 -6.66 -10.51
N ARG A 91 3.97 -7.20 -11.41
CA ARG A 91 3.86 -6.71 -12.79
C ARG A 91 2.83 -5.58 -12.94
N SER A 92 1.86 -5.53 -12.04
CA SER A 92 0.78 -4.52 -12.06
C SER A 92 0.45 -4.07 -10.64
N VAL A 93 0.11 -2.80 -10.50
CA VAL A 93 -0.27 -2.19 -9.22
C VAL A 93 -1.50 -1.30 -9.39
N SER A 94 -2.37 -1.32 -8.40
CA SER A 94 -3.49 -0.38 -8.29
C SER A 94 -3.85 -0.10 -6.84
N ALA A 95 -4.67 0.93 -6.55
CA ALA A 95 -5.12 1.21 -5.18
C ALA A 95 -6.47 1.93 -5.13
N PHE A 96 -7.23 1.68 -4.06
CA PHE A 96 -8.42 2.43 -3.69
C PHE A 96 -8.08 3.38 -2.53
N ALA A 97 -8.38 4.66 -2.69
CA ALA A 97 -8.21 5.69 -1.66
C ALA A 97 -6.90 5.55 -0.85
N PRO A 98 -5.72 5.44 -1.50
CA PRO A 98 -4.47 5.11 -0.81
C PRO A 98 -4.01 6.24 0.12
N ILE A 99 -3.34 5.88 1.21
CA ILE A 99 -2.46 6.81 1.94
C ILE A 99 -1.20 7.03 1.07
N ALA A 100 -1.26 7.96 0.13
CA ALA A 100 -0.28 8.06 -0.95
C ALA A 100 0.99 8.85 -0.58
N ALA A 101 0.93 9.64 0.49
CA ALA A 101 2.05 10.39 1.05
C ALA A 101 2.02 10.32 2.60
N PRO A 102 2.27 9.14 3.20
CA PRO A 102 2.21 8.92 4.65
C PRO A 102 3.11 9.85 5.47
N MET A 103 4.23 10.33 4.92
CA MET A 103 5.06 11.32 5.62
C MET A 103 4.40 12.69 5.78
N ARG A 104 3.25 12.91 5.12
CA ARG A 104 2.52 14.18 5.07
C ARG A 104 1.12 14.05 5.66
N CYS A 105 0.85 13.04 6.49
CA CYS A 105 -0.42 12.91 7.17
C CYS A 105 -0.30 12.36 8.60
N PRO A 106 -1.26 12.67 9.48
CA PRO A 106 -1.20 12.27 10.89
C PRO A 106 -1.07 10.75 11.11
N TRP A 107 -1.76 9.92 10.31
CA TRP A 107 -1.65 8.48 10.49
C TRP A 107 -0.26 7.95 10.14
N GLY A 108 0.32 8.41 9.03
CA GLY A 108 1.66 7.99 8.63
C GLY A 108 2.73 8.52 9.58
N GLU A 109 2.62 9.76 10.07
CA GLU A 109 3.54 10.29 11.08
C GLU A 109 3.49 9.48 12.38
N LYS A 110 2.30 9.15 12.88
CA LYS A 110 2.14 8.31 14.07
C LYS A 110 2.73 6.91 13.87
N ALA A 111 2.39 6.25 12.76
CA ALA A 111 2.83 4.90 12.46
C ALA A 111 4.35 4.83 12.26
N PHE A 112 4.92 5.76 11.50
CA PHE A 112 6.35 5.76 11.22
C PHE A 112 7.17 6.15 12.44
N SER A 113 6.77 7.14 13.25
CA SER A 113 7.44 7.40 14.53
C SER A 113 7.42 6.18 15.45
N GLY A 114 6.28 5.47 15.52
CA GLY A 114 6.15 4.29 16.39
C GLY A 114 6.92 3.06 15.90
N TYR A 115 6.95 2.81 14.60
CA TYR A 115 7.57 1.60 14.03
C TYR A 115 9.01 1.80 13.56
N LEU A 116 9.35 2.98 13.04
CA LEU A 116 10.60 3.26 12.34
C LEU A 116 11.48 4.31 13.05
N GLY A 117 10.98 4.91 14.14
CA GLY A 117 11.67 5.96 14.89
C GLY A 117 11.56 7.34 14.23
N ASP A 118 12.29 8.32 14.77
CA ASP A 118 12.13 9.73 14.40
C ASP A 118 12.94 10.18 13.17
N ASP A 119 13.71 9.28 12.55
CA ASP A 119 14.46 9.58 11.33
C ASP A 119 13.52 9.67 10.12
N ARG A 120 13.03 10.89 9.86
CA ARG A 120 12.16 11.18 8.72
C ARG A 120 12.82 10.92 7.36
N ASP A 121 14.15 10.91 7.25
CA ASP A 121 14.79 10.55 5.99
C ASP A 121 14.65 9.05 5.72
N ALA A 122 14.71 8.20 6.75
CA ALA A 122 14.43 6.77 6.62
C ALA A 122 12.98 6.50 6.16
N TRP A 123 12.02 7.33 6.57
CA TRP A 123 10.61 7.19 6.19
C TRP A 123 10.36 7.32 4.69
N LYS A 124 11.24 8.01 3.94
CA LYS A 124 11.14 8.14 2.47
C LYS A 124 11.18 6.78 1.79
N ALA A 125 11.84 5.79 2.40
CA ALA A 125 11.84 4.43 1.90
C ALA A 125 10.46 3.77 1.98
N HIS A 126 9.50 4.33 2.72
CA HIS A 126 8.15 3.80 2.92
C HIS A 126 7.05 4.76 2.44
N ASP A 127 7.37 5.83 1.70
CA ASP A 127 6.38 6.78 1.17
C ASP A 127 6.27 6.65 -0.35
N ALA A 128 5.07 6.36 -0.87
CA ALA A 128 4.90 6.08 -2.31
C ALA A 128 5.22 7.31 -3.18
N SER A 129 4.93 8.53 -2.69
CA SER A 129 5.21 9.78 -3.40
C SER A 129 6.71 10.08 -3.43
N GLU A 130 7.44 9.80 -2.35
CA GLU A 130 8.90 9.92 -2.32
C GLU A 130 9.58 8.81 -3.15
N LEU A 131 9.08 7.57 -3.07
CA LEU A 131 9.60 6.43 -3.81
C LEU A 131 9.46 6.60 -5.32
N VAL A 132 8.29 6.98 -5.84
CA VAL A 132 8.05 7.11 -7.28
C VAL A 132 8.87 8.23 -7.91
N ALA A 133 9.27 9.22 -7.11
CA ALA A 133 10.07 10.37 -7.53
C ALA A 133 11.57 10.03 -7.67
N ARG A 134 12.03 8.89 -7.17
CA ARG A 134 13.42 8.46 -7.32
C ARG A 134 13.76 8.18 -8.78
N ALA A 135 15.00 8.51 -9.16
CA ALA A 135 15.48 8.28 -10.53
C ALA A 135 15.55 6.79 -10.91
N ASP A 136 15.77 5.92 -9.92
CA ASP A 136 15.88 4.46 -10.07
C ASP A 136 14.57 3.72 -9.79
N ALA A 137 13.45 4.43 -9.56
CA ALA A 137 12.16 3.82 -9.29
C ALA A 137 11.69 2.96 -10.49
N PRO A 138 11.18 1.74 -10.25
CA PRO A 138 10.62 0.91 -11.33
C PRO A 138 9.43 1.62 -11.97
N LYS A 139 9.27 1.41 -13.28
CA LYS A 139 8.15 1.97 -14.03
C LYS A 139 7.13 0.90 -14.38
N PHE A 140 5.87 1.16 -14.05
CA PHE A 140 4.75 0.34 -14.52
C PHE A 140 4.29 0.89 -15.87
N ALA A 141 4.72 0.24 -16.96
CA ALA A 141 4.45 0.69 -18.34
C ALA A 141 2.95 0.74 -18.67
N ASP A 142 2.17 -0.21 -18.16
CA ASP A 142 0.70 -0.23 -18.27
C ASP A 142 0.01 0.74 -17.30
N GLY A 143 0.79 1.46 -16.49
CA GLY A 143 0.33 2.46 -15.55
C GLY A 143 -0.13 1.92 -14.21
N ILE A 144 -0.13 2.82 -13.24
CA ILE A 144 -0.74 2.63 -11.92
C ILE A 144 -2.20 3.11 -12.03
N LEU A 145 -3.14 2.30 -11.53
CA LEU A 145 -4.55 2.71 -11.43
C LEU A 145 -4.87 3.11 -9.98
N VAL A 146 -5.42 4.29 -9.78
CA VAL A 146 -5.93 4.74 -8.48
C VAL A 146 -7.35 5.24 -8.62
N ASP A 147 -8.23 4.76 -7.75
CA ASP A 147 -9.59 5.28 -7.59
C ASP A 147 -9.70 6.03 -6.26
N GLN A 148 -10.26 7.24 -6.29
CA GLN A 148 -10.48 8.07 -5.10
C GLN A 148 -11.92 8.60 -5.06
N GLY A 149 -12.63 8.33 -3.96
CA GLY A 149 -13.90 8.98 -3.65
C GLY A 149 -13.70 10.45 -3.25
N LEU A 150 -14.50 11.37 -3.80
CA LEU A 150 -14.42 12.80 -3.47
C LEU A 150 -15.26 13.20 -2.25
N ALA A 151 -16.13 12.32 -1.75
CA ALA A 151 -16.85 12.49 -0.49
C ALA A 151 -16.17 11.71 0.67
N ASP A 152 -14.96 11.20 0.44
CA ASP A 152 -14.15 10.50 1.43
C ASP A 152 -13.69 11.47 2.53
N GLN A 153 -14.14 11.23 3.76
CA GLN A 153 -13.82 12.05 4.94
C GLN A 153 -12.33 12.11 5.28
N PHE A 154 -11.50 11.19 4.75
CA PHE A 154 -10.06 11.15 5.00
C PHE A 154 -9.23 11.81 3.88
N LEU A 155 -9.85 12.16 2.75
CA LEU A 155 -9.17 12.66 1.55
C LEU A 155 -8.19 13.79 1.84
N ALA A 156 -8.66 14.85 2.49
CA ALA A 156 -7.89 16.07 2.70
C ALA A 156 -6.76 15.91 3.74
N ASN A 157 -6.94 15.03 4.73
CA ASN A 157 -6.06 14.96 5.89
C ASN A 157 -5.12 13.75 5.87
N GLN A 158 -5.47 12.69 5.16
CA GLN A 158 -4.76 11.40 5.24
C GLN A 158 -4.25 10.91 3.89
N LEU A 159 -5.05 11.03 2.83
CA LEU A 159 -4.82 10.26 1.60
C LEU A 159 -3.82 10.93 0.66
N ASN A 160 -3.90 12.26 0.53
CA ASN A 160 -2.96 13.06 -0.27
C ASN A 160 -2.71 12.53 -1.71
N PRO A 161 -3.73 12.11 -2.48
CA PRO A 161 -3.52 11.52 -3.81
C PRO A 161 -2.90 12.50 -4.82
N ASP A 162 -3.13 13.81 -4.65
CA ASP A 162 -2.56 14.86 -5.49
C ASP A 162 -1.02 14.96 -5.37
N VAL A 163 -0.48 14.62 -4.19
CA VAL A 163 0.98 14.59 -3.96
C VAL A 163 1.60 13.47 -4.80
N PHE A 164 0.97 12.30 -4.82
CA PHE A 164 1.41 11.17 -5.61
C PHE A 164 1.25 11.41 -7.11
N GLU A 165 0.14 12.03 -7.53
CA GLU A 165 -0.09 12.41 -8.93
C GLU A 165 1.02 13.35 -9.45
N ALA A 166 1.37 14.38 -8.69
CA ALA A 166 2.45 15.30 -9.03
C ALA A 166 3.82 14.58 -9.10
N ALA A 167 4.09 13.66 -8.16
CA ALA A 167 5.31 12.87 -8.15
C ALA A 167 5.41 11.94 -9.36
N CYS A 168 4.32 11.24 -9.71
CA CYS A 168 4.24 10.41 -10.91
C CYS A 168 4.49 11.22 -12.18
N ALA A 169 3.84 12.38 -12.32
CA ALA A 169 4.01 13.27 -13.48
C ALA A 169 5.47 13.72 -13.63
N LYS A 170 6.09 14.18 -12.53
CA LYS A 170 7.51 14.60 -12.53
C LYS A 170 8.45 13.45 -12.91
N ALA A 171 8.16 12.25 -12.44
CA ALA A 171 9.00 11.08 -12.68
C ALA A 171 8.68 10.36 -14.01
N GLY A 172 7.67 10.80 -14.76
CA GLY A 172 7.21 10.12 -15.97
C GLY A 172 6.63 8.71 -15.72
N GLN A 173 6.09 8.44 -14.53
CA GLN A 173 5.35 7.21 -14.24
C GLN A 173 3.91 7.36 -14.75
N PRO A 174 3.44 6.51 -15.69
CA PRO A 174 2.04 6.54 -16.10
C PRO A 174 1.10 6.27 -14.91
N LEU A 175 0.15 7.16 -14.69
CA LEU A 175 -0.85 7.10 -13.62
C LEU A 175 -2.22 7.40 -14.21
N THR A 176 -3.18 6.55 -13.89
CA THR A 176 -4.61 6.83 -14.08
C THR A 176 -5.22 7.03 -12.71
N LEU A 177 -5.37 8.29 -12.28
CA LEU A 177 -6.06 8.65 -11.04
C LEU A 177 -7.48 9.12 -11.36
N ARG A 178 -8.48 8.29 -11.05
CA ARG A 178 -9.90 8.61 -11.26
C ARG A 178 -10.50 9.12 -9.95
N ARG A 179 -11.23 10.24 -10.05
CA ARG A 179 -11.86 10.94 -8.93
C ARG A 179 -13.38 10.81 -9.06
N HIS A 180 -14.04 10.31 -8.02
CA HIS A 180 -15.44 9.89 -8.07
C HIS A 180 -16.33 10.75 -7.16
N PRO A 181 -17.13 11.68 -7.72
CA PRO A 181 -18.07 12.49 -6.95
C PRO A 181 -19.06 11.64 -6.15
N GLY A 182 -19.28 11.98 -4.88
CA GLY A 182 -20.28 11.34 -4.02
C GLY A 182 -19.88 9.99 -3.41
N TYR A 183 -18.74 9.43 -3.80
CA TYR A 183 -18.22 8.19 -3.20
C TYR A 183 -17.36 8.47 -1.97
N ASP A 184 -17.54 7.64 -0.95
CA ASP A 184 -16.86 7.71 0.34
C ASP A 184 -15.66 6.74 0.43
N HIS A 185 -15.17 6.48 1.65
CA HIS A 185 -14.07 5.55 1.94
C HIS A 185 -14.52 4.08 2.11
N GLY A 186 -15.82 3.82 2.01
CA GLY A 186 -16.41 2.54 2.39
C GLY A 186 -16.26 1.47 1.33
N TYR A 187 -16.64 0.24 1.69
CA TYR A 187 -16.66 -0.87 0.73
C TYR A 187 -17.72 -0.73 -0.35
N TYR A 188 -18.71 0.16 -0.22
CA TYR A 188 -19.62 0.49 -1.32
C TYR A 188 -18.86 1.12 -2.47
N PHE A 189 -18.00 2.11 -2.19
CA PHE A 189 -17.09 2.69 -3.18
C PHE A 189 -16.20 1.63 -3.83
N ILE A 190 -15.53 0.80 -3.04
CA ILE A 190 -14.66 -0.27 -3.55
C ILE A 190 -15.46 -1.23 -4.45
N SER A 191 -16.62 -1.68 -4.00
CA SER A 191 -17.45 -2.66 -4.72
C SER A 191 -17.94 -2.15 -6.08
N THR A 192 -18.16 -0.84 -6.23
CA THR A 192 -18.55 -0.23 -7.51
C THR A 192 -17.46 -0.38 -8.56
N PHE A 193 -16.19 -0.23 -8.17
CA PHE A 193 -15.07 -0.11 -9.11
C PHE A 193 -14.09 -1.29 -9.07
N ILE A 194 -14.31 -2.29 -8.21
CA ILE A 194 -13.45 -3.48 -8.08
C ILE A 194 -13.29 -4.23 -9.41
N ALA A 195 -14.33 -4.28 -10.24
CA ALA A 195 -14.27 -4.94 -11.55
C ALA A 195 -13.21 -4.32 -12.46
N ASP A 196 -13.06 -2.99 -12.43
CA ASP A 196 -12.06 -2.28 -13.24
C ASP A 196 -10.64 -2.58 -12.76
N HIS A 197 -10.43 -2.66 -11.44
CA HIS A 197 -9.13 -3.03 -10.87
C HIS A 197 -8.76 -4.47 -11.23
N ILE A 198 -9.71 -5.41 -11.14
CA ILE A 198 -9.49 -6.80 -11.57
C ILE A 198 -9.14 -6.85 -13.07
N ALA A 199 -9.85 -6.10 -13.91
CA ALA A 199 -9.58 -6.03 -15.35
C ALA A 199 -8.21 -5.41 -15.65
N HIS A 200 -7.81 -4.37 -14.90
CA HIS A 200 -6.49 -3.73 -14.99
C HIS A 200 -5.38 -4.75 -14.73
N HIS A 201 -5.45 -5.48 -13.62
CA HIS A 201 -4.47 -6.52 -13.30
C HIS A 201 -4.50 -7.65 -14.32
N ALA A 202 -5.68 -8.17 -14.66
CA ALA A 202 -5.82 -9.28 -15.62
C ALA A 202 -5.14 -8.95 -16.96
N ARG A 203 -5.35 -7.74 -17.51
CA ARG A 203 -4.75 -7.29 -18.78
C ARG A 203 -3.22 -7.33 -18.79
N VAL A 204 -2.57 -7.18 -17.64
CA VAL A 204 -1.10 -7.24 -17.50
C VAL A 204 -0.63 -8.67 -17.20
N LEU A 205 -1.36 -9.39 -16.35
CA LEU A 205 -0.96 -10.71 -15.85
C LEU A 205 -1.26 -11.88 -16.81
N VAL A 206 -2.13 -11.69 -17.79
CA VAL A 206 -2.44 -12.72 -18.80
C VAL A 206 -1.56 -12.63 -20.05
N ARG A 207 -0.64 -11.66 -20.12
CA ARG A 207 0.34 -11.52 -21.20
C ARG A 207 1.48 -12.51 -21.07
#